data_AF-A0ABD0SQ35-F1
#
_entry.id   AF-A0ABD0SQ35-F1
#
_cell.length_a   1.000
_cell.length_b   1.000
_cell.length_c   1.000
_cell.angle_alpha   90.00
_cell.angle_beta   90.00
_cell.angle_gamma   90.00
#
_symmetry.space_group_name_H-M   'P 1'
#
loop_
_entity.id
_entity.type
_entity.pdbx_description
1 polymer ?
#
loop_
_entity_poly.entity_id
_entity_poly.type
_entity_poly.pdbx_seq_one_letter_code
_entity_poly.pdbx_strand_id
1 'polypeptide(L)'
;MSAAAQITPQQLQQDLQNELTTSNQLLRLISVELQQIKQFTSTGAEFEAQLKQNASLLSTLTTMQQIDTANLPAIQRKNIDMSINHTNQNISYEQHDSFRNASDMDDSQ
;
A
#
# COMPACT_ATOMS: atom_id res chain seq x y z
N MET A 1 -10.40 26.16 34.72
CA MET A 1 -10.96 27.08 33.71
C MET A 1 -10.52 26.59 32.35
N SER A 2 -11.41 25.87 31.67
CA SER A 2 -11.09 25.09 30.48
C SER A 2 -10.95 26.03 29.29
N ALA A 3 -9.72 26.21 28.80
CA ALA A 3 -9.46 26.89 27.54
C ALA A 3 -9.88 25.96 26.39
N ALA A 4 -11.19 25.88 26.13
CA ALA A 4 -11.69 25.42 24.84
C ALA A 4 -11.26 26.48 23.83
N ALA A 5 -10.11 26.26 23.17
CA ALA A 5 -9.63 27.11 22.11
C ALA A 5 -10.73 27.20 21.04
N GLN A 6 -11.36 28.37 20.92
CA GLN A 6 -12.28 28.66 19.83
C GLN A 6 -11.48 28.61 18.53
N ILE A 7 -11.57 27.49 17.81
CA ILE A 7 -11.03 27.38 16.46
C ILE A 7 -11.73 28.45 15.63
N THR A 8 -11.00 29.46 15.21
CA THR A 8 -11.58 30.50 14.36
C THR A 8 -11.84 29.91 12.97
N PRO A 9 -12.91 30.33 12.26
CA PRO A 9 -13.17 29.88 10.89
C PRO A 9 -11.97 30.08 9.94
N GLN A 10 -11.13 31.09 10.21
CA GLN A 10 -9.91 31.38 9.47
C GLN A 10 -8.82 30.32 9.73
N GLN A 11 -8.66 29.87 10.97
CA GLN A 11 -7.73 28.80 11.34
C GLN A 11 -8.15 27.47 10.70
N LEU A 12 -9.43 27.12 10.78
CA LEU A 12 -9.96 25.92 10.14
C LEU A 12 -9.73 25.95 8.61
N GLN A 13 -9.94 27.10 7.97
CA GLN A 13 -9.70 27.25 6.54
C GLN A 13 -8.22 27.07 6.17
N GLN A 14 -7.31 27.55 7.02
CA GLN A 14 -5.87 27.37 6.83
C GLN A 14 -5.46 25.90 7.03
N ASP A 15 -5.99 25.24 8.05
CA ASP A 15 -5.71 23.84 8.34
C ASP A 15 -6.18 22.94 7.18
N LEU A 16 -7.38 23.18 6.64
CA LEU A 16 -7.89 22.46 5.47
C LEU A 16 -7.02 22.66 4.23
N GLN A 17 -6.50 23.87 4.00
CA GLN A 17 -5.58 24.13 2.89
C GLN A 17 -4.23 23.42 3.08
N ASN A 18 -3.72 23.38 4.30
CA ASN A 18 -2.50 22.66 4.63
C ASN A 18 -2.67 21.15 4.45
N GLU A 19 -3.79 20.60 4.91
CA GLU A 19 -4.13 19.18 4.76
C GLU A 19 -4.33 18.80 3.29
N LEU A 20 -5.02 19.64 2.51
CA LEU A 20 -5.19 19.44 1.06
C LEU A 20 -3.85 19.46 0.33
N THR A 21 -2.97 20.40 0.67
CA THR A 21 -1.64 20.51 0.07
C THR A 21 -0.81 19.27 0.38
N THR A 22 -0.81 18.85 1.66
CA THR A 22 -0.09 17.66 2.13
C THR A 22 -0.62 16.40 1.45
N SER A 23 -1.94 16.24 1.40
CA SER A 23 -2.60 15.09 0.76
C SER A 23 -2.26 15.00 -0.73
N ASN A 24 -2.29 16.12 -1.45
CA ASN A 24 -1.91 16.15 -2.86
C ASN A 24 -0.43 15.77 -3.07
N GLN A 25 0.46 16.23 -2.20
CA GLN A 25 1.86 15.86 -2.27
C GLN A 25 2.06 14.36 -2.00
N LEU A 26 1.38 13.80 -1.00
CA LEU A 26 1.43 12.36 -0.71
C LEU A 26 0.89 11.54 -1.87
N LEU A 27 -0.26 11.92 -2.46
CA LEU A 27 -0.83 11.25 -3.62
C LEU A 27 0.12 11.25 -4.82
N ARG A 28 0.83 12.37 -5.04
CA ARG A 28 1.86 12.46 -6.08
C ARG A 28 3.00 11.48 -5.82
N LEU A 29 3.52 11.43 -4.59
CA LEU A 29 4.58 10.50 -4.21
C LEU A 29 4.15 9.05 -4.39
N ILE A 30 2.96 8.69 -3.89
CA ILE A 30 2.37 7.36 -4.06
C ILE A 30 2.25 7.00 -5.54
N SER A 31 1.81 7.94 -6.39
CA SER A 31 1.68 7.70 -7.83
C SER A 31 3.03 7.40 -8.49
N VAL A 32 4.09 8.11 -8.09
CA VAL A 32 5.45 7.88 -8.58
C VAL A 32 5.96 6.50 -8.15
N GLU A 33 5.81 6.15 -6.87
CA GLU A 33 6.23 4.85 -6.34
C GLU A 33 5.47 3.70 -7.00
N LEU A 34 4.15 3.82 -7.18
CA LEU A 34 3.34 2.84 -7.90
C LEU A 34 3.78 2.67 -9.35
N GLN A 35 4.16 3.76 -10.02
CA GLN A 35 4.70 3.70 -11.37
C GLN A 35 6.04 2.97 -11.42
N GLN A 36 6.93 3.21 -10.44
CA GLN A 36 8.22 2.50 -10.33
C GLN A 36 8.00 1.01 -10.08
N ILE A 37 7.12 0.64 -9.13
CA ILE A 37 6.77 -0.76 -8.85
C ILE A 37 6.21 -1.42 -10.10
N LYS A 38 5.30 -0.75 -10.83
CA LYS A 38 4.74 -1.27 -12.07
C LYS A 38 5.84 -1.53 -13.10
N GLN A 39 6.77 -0.59 -13.29
CA GLN A 39 7.88 -0.76 -14.24
C GLN A 39 8.80 -1.91 -13.83
N PHE A 40 9.24 -1.94 -12.56
CA PHE A 40 10.13 -2.97 -12.04
C PHE A 40 9.53 -4.38 -12.12
N THR A 41 8.24 -4.51 -11.81
CA THR A 41 7.53 -5.80 -11.80
C THR A 41 6.97 -6.19 -13.16
N SER A 42 6.99 -5.33 -14.18
CA SER A 42 6.42 -5.60 -15.51
C SER A 42 7.02 -6.85 -16.17
N THR A 43 6.27 -7.45 -17.11
CA THR A 43 6.75 -8.62 -17.85
C THR A 43 8.00 -8.25 -18.63
N GLY A 44 9.05 -9.06 -18.49
CA GLY A 44 10.36 -8.80 -19.10
C GLY A 44 11.20 -7.69 -18.44
N ALA A 45 10.72 -7.08 -17.35
CA ALA A 45 11.48 -6.11 -16.59
C ALA A 45 12.51 -6.77 -15.66
N GLU A 46 13.24 -5.95 -14.93
CA GLU A 46 14.36 -6.35 -14.09
C GLU A 46 13.99 -7.44 -13.06
N PHE A 47 12.82 -7.33 -12.42
CA PHE A 47 12.36 -8.33 -11.46
C PHE A 47 12.25 -9.73 -12.06
N GLU A 48 11.66 -9.84 -13.26
CA GLU A 48 11.51 -11.14 -13.94
C GLU A 48 12.87 -11.67 -14.42
N ALA A 49 13.75 -10.78 -14.88
CA ALA A 49 15.10 -11.15 -15.27
C ALA A 49 15.90 -11.73 -14.09
N GLN A 50 15.83 -11.09 -12.93
CA GLN A 50 16.47 -11.57 -11.70
C GLN A 50 15.89 -12.92 -11.23
N LEU A 51 14.57 -13.09 -11.29
CA LEU A 51 13.93 -14.37 -10.97
C LEU A 51 14.43 -15.50 -11.87
N LYS A 52 14.53 -15.26 -13.19
CA LYS A 52 15.05 -16.24 -14.15
C LYS A 52 16.51 -16.59 -13.89
N GLN A 53 17.34 -15.60 -13.58
CA GLN A 53 18.74 -15.81 -13.21
C GLN A 53 18.87 -16.67 -11.94
N ASN A 54 18.10 -16.33 -10.90
CA ASN A 54 18.09 -17.09 -9.65
C ASN A 54 17.61 -18.52 -9.84
N ALA A 55 16.57 -18.72 -10.65
CA ALA A 55 16.08 -20.06 -11.00
C ALA A 55 17.15 -20.88 -11.74
N SER A 56 17.88 -20.27 -12.67
CA SER A 56 19.00 -20.93 -13.36
C SER A 56 20.14 -21.29 -12.40
N LEU A 57 20.48 -20.40 -11.47
CA LEU A 57 21.52 -20.66 -10.48
C LEU A 57 21.12 -21.81 -9.55
N LEU A 58 19.87 -21.80 -9.06
CA LEU A 58 19.32 -22.88 -8.26
C LEU A 58 19.33 -24.20 -9.03
N SER A 59 18.95 -24.21 -10.31
CA SER A 59 19.02 -25.42 -11.15
C SER A 59 20.44 -25.98 -11.26
N THR A 60 21.45 -25.12 -11.35
CA THR A 60 22.86 -25.56 -11.35
C THR A 60 23.24 -26.17 -10.00
N LEU A 61 22.85 -25.52 -8.89
CA LEU A 61 23.15 -26.00 -7.55
C LEU A 61 22.45 -27.32 -7.22
N THR A 62 21.20 -27.49 -7.64
CA THR A 62 20.46 -28.75 -7.44
C THR A 62 21.06 -29.88 -8.27
N THR A 63 21.51 -29.59 -9.50
CA THR A 63 22.24 -30.55 -10.33
C THR A 63 23.55 -30.98 -9.66
N MET A 64 24.32 -30.05 -9.11
CA MET A 64 25.55 -30.36 -8.36
C MET A 64 25.30 -31.22 -7.12
N GLN A 65 24.18 -30.98 -6.43
CA GLN A 65 23.79 -31.74 -5.23
C GLN A 65 22.96 -32.99 -5.54
N GLN A 66 22.73 -33.31 -6.83
CA GLN A 66 21.89 -34.43 -7.27
C GLN A 66 20.48 -34.42 -6.65
N ILE A 67 19.94 -33.22 -6.41
CA ILE A 67 18.59 -33.03 -5.88
C ILE A 67 17.60 -33.17 -7.04
N ASP A 68 16.65 -34.10 -6.91
CA ASP A 68 15.55 -34.24 -7.85
C ASP A 68 14.58 -33.06 -7.73
N THR A 69 14.42 -32.33 -8.83
CA THR A 69 13.53 -31.17 -8.95
C THR A 69 12.39 -31.39 -9.94
N ALA A 70 12.26 -32.61 -10.50
CA ALA A 70 11.27 -32.93 -11.54
C ALA A 70 9.82 -32.73 -11.09
N ASN A 71 9.58 -32.82 -9.78
CA ASN A 71 8.25 -32.67 -9.17
C ASN A 71 8.00 -31.27 -8.57
N LEU A 72 8.90 -30.30 -8.75
CA LEU A 72 8.67 -28.95 -8.26
C LEU A 72 7.66 -28.21 -9.14
N PRO A 73 6.69 -27.51 -8.55
CA PRO A 73 5.75 -26.71 -9.30
C PRO A 73 6.46 -25.53 -9.98
N ALA A 74 6.08 -25.25 -11.22
CA ALA A 74 6.58 -24.08 -11.93
C ALA A 74 6.08 -22.79 -11.26
N ILE A 75 6.96 -21.79 -11.16
CA ILE A 75 6.59 -20.45 -10.70
C ILE A 75 5.76 -19.80 -11.80
N GLN A 76 4.53 -19.41 -11.46
CA GLN A 76 3.63 -18.71 -12.37
C GLN A 76 3.39 -17.28 -11.91
N ARG A 77 3.38 -16.36 -12.87
CA ARG A 77 2.98 -14.97 -12.62
C ARG A 77 1.47 -14.91 -12.45
N LYS A 78 1.01 -14.35 -11.32
CA LYS A 78 -0.41 -14.04 -11.13
C LYS A 78 -0.78 -12.82 -11.97
N ASN A 79 -1.60 -13.02 -13.01
CA ASN A 79 -2.22 -11.92 -13.73
C ASN A 79 -3.43 -11.43 -12.93
N ILE A 80 -3.35 -10.22 -12.40
CA ILE A 80 -4.46 -9.56 -11.71
C ILE A 80 -5.16 -8.68 -12.74
N ASP A 81 -6.36 -9.08 -13.16
CA ASP A 81 -7.21 -8.25 -14.00
C ASP A 81 -7.84 -7.14 -13.17
N MET A 82 -7.42 -5.90 -13.42
CA MET A 82 -7.99 -4.71 -12.75
C MET A 82 -9.29 -4.23 -13.40
N SER A 83 -9.73 -4.80 -14.53
CA SER A 83 -10.98 -4.40 -15.18
C SER A 83 -12.22 -4.72 -14.34
N ILE A 84 -12.14 -5.73 -13.47
CA ILE A 84 -13.25 -6.22 -12.65
C ILE A 84 -13.59 -5.27 -11.47
N ASN A 85 -12.67 -4.40 -11.06
CA ASN A 85 -12.87 -3.48 -9.92
C ASN A 85 -13.44 -2.10 -10.29
N HIS A 86 -13.68 -1.80 -11.57
CA HIS A 86 -14.21 -0.50 -11.98
C HIS A 86 -15.75 -0.40 -11.93
N THR A 87 -16.47 -1.49 -11.65
CA THR A 87 -17.95 -1.51 -11.64
C THR A 87 -18.60 -1.35 -10.26
N ASN A 88 -17.82 -1.22 -9.18
CA ASN A 88 -18.36 -0.92 -7.85
C ASN A 88 -17.58 0.22 -7.18
N GLN A 89 -17.67 1.42 -7.75
CA GLN A 89 -17.38 2.66 -7.03
C GLN A 89 -18.52 3.02 -6.06
N ASN A 90 -18.88 2.09 -5.17
CA ASN A 90 -19.59 2.41 -3.94
C ASN A 90 -18.70 2.00 -2.77
N ILE A 91 -17.54 2.64 -2.69
CA ILE A 91 -16.75 2.66 -1.46
C ILE A 91 -17.53 3.60 -0.54
N SER A 92 -18.50 3.06 0.20
CA SER A 92 -19.05 3.78 1.34
C SER A 92 -17.88 4.04 2.27
N TYR A 93 -17.53 5.31 2.46
CA TYR A 93 -16.64 5.72 3.53
C TYR A 93 -17.26 5.22 4.85
N GLU A 94 -16.83 4.06 5.34
CA GLU A 94 -17.01 3.73 6.75
C GLU A 94 -16.05 4.64 7.51
N GLN A 95 -16.62 5.76 7.94
CA GLN A 95 -16.03 6.72 8.83
C GLN A 95 -15.58 5.96 10.09
N HIS A 96 -14.29 5.66 10.20
CA HIS A 96 -13.73 5.12 11.42
C HIS A 96 -13.79 6.21 12.51
N ASP A 97 -14.87 6.22 13.30
CA ASP A 97 -15.03 7.02 14.53
C ASP A 97 -14.12 6.52 15.68
N SER A 98 -12.97 5.91 15.37
CA SER A 98 -12.12 5.25 16.37
C SER A 98 -11.24 6.19 17.19
N PHE A 99 -11.43 7.51 17.11
CA PHE A 99 -10.67 8.48 17.93
C PHE A 99 -11.53 9.32 18.88
N ARG A 100 -12.83 9.02 19.00
CA ARG A 100 -13.71 9.71 19.95
C ARG A 100 -14.53 8.73 20.78
N ASN A 101 -13.91 8.00 21.70
CA ASN A 101 -14.49 7.89 23.04
C ASN A 101 -13.55 7.31 24.10
N ALA A 102 -13.79 7.73 25.35
CA ALA A 102 -13.30 7.19 26.61
C ALA A 102 -12.03 7.84 27.21
N SER A 103 -12.17 9.10 27.63
CA SER A 103 -11.51 9.57 28.87
C SER A 103 -12.42 10.56 29.62
N ASP A 104 -13.67 10.16 29.82
CA ASP A 104 -14.50 10.60 30.94
C ASP A 104 -14.93 9.33 31.68
N MET A 105 -14.24 9.02 32.78
CA MET A 105 -14.69 8.25 33.95
C MET A 105 -13.47 7.86 34.79
N ASP A 106 -12.99 8.77 35.63
CA ASP A 106 -12.69 8.42 37.03
C ASP A 106 -12.59 9.71 37.87
N ASP A 107 -13.56 9.92 38.75
CA ASP A 107 -13.37 10.53 40.06
C ASP A 107 -14.71 10.38 40.81
N SER A 108 -14.95 9.15 41.24
CA SER A 108 -15.93 8.84 42.28
C SER A 108 -15.21 8.71 43.61
N GLN A 109 -15.12 9.81 44.39
CA GLN A 109 -15.37 9.91 45.84
C GLN A 109 -14.85 11.22 46.44
#